data_AF-A0A1Y1T3D2-F1
#
_entry.id   AF-A0A1Y1T3D2-F1
#
_cell.length_a   1.000
_cell.length_b   1.000
_cell.length_c   1.000
_cell.angle_alpha   90.00
_cell.angle_beta   90.00
_cell.angle_gamma   90.00
#
_symmetry.space_group_name_H-M   'P 1'
#
loop_
_entity.id
_entity.type
_entity.pdbx_description
1 polymer ?
#
loop_
_entity_poly.entity_id
_entity_poly.type
_entity_poly.pdbx_seq_one_letter_code
_entity_poly.pdbx_strand_id
1 'polypeptide(L)'
;MKTSKILFALILSSLLFSSCIISFSNTDEEKKDQEKISEKYTRADFIGKWYSTSPEGKPEITSLDFVNDSIVKINLKEVDGDKIITGQWEPNYKLENKGFSLVSDLQISYMLNESMFHKVLFSVENNNNEILLSGNNLKFVKK
;
A
#
# COMPACT_ATOMS: atom_id res chain seq x y z
N MET A 1 12.47 77.60 11.28
CA MET A 1 11.26 76.75 11.17
C MET A 1 11.28 76.00 9.85
N LYS A 2 11.64 74.71 9.84
CA LYS A 2 11.49 73.79 8.70
C LYS A 2 11.85 72.35 9.15
N THR A 3 11.16 71.84 10.17
CA THR A 3 11.40 70.48 10.71
C THR A 3 10.09 69.74 11.00
N SER A 4 9.07 69.93 10.15
CA SER A 4 7.76 69.27 10.34
C SER A 4 7.13 68.82 9.01
N LYS A 5 7.94 68.27 8.09
CA LYS A 5 7.44 67.59 6.89
C LYS A 5 8.12 66.25 6.58
N ILE A 6 9.11 65.84 7.38
CA ILE A 6 9.91 64.63 7.09
C ILE A 6 9.38 63.40 7.84
N LEU A 7 8.57 63.58 8.90
CA LEU A 7 8.15 62.44 9.74
C LEU A 7 6.99 61.59 9.17
N PHE A 8 6.27 62.07 8.15
CA PHE A 8 5.16 61.31 7.55
C PHE A 8 5.56 60.42 6.36
N ALA A 9 6.78 60.57 5.84
CA ALA A 9 7.25 59.78 4.70
C ALA A 9 7.85 58.42 5.09
N LEU A 10 8.07 58.15 6.38
CA LEU A 10 8.77 56.95 6.85
C LEU A 10 7.87 55.80 7.31
N ILE A 11 6.54 55.98 7.35
CA ILE A 11 5.60 54.94 7.80
C ILE A 11 4.85 54.29 6.60
N LEU A 12 4.92 54.84 5.39
CA LEU A 12 4.17 54.34 4.24
C LEU A 12 4.98 53.45 3.27
N SER A 13 6.22 53.09 3.59
CA SER A 13 7.09 52.27 2.72
C SER A 13 7.19 50.79 3.14
N SER A 14 6.62 50.41 4.29
CA SER A 14 6.77 49.05 4.84
C SER A 14 5.68 48.06 4.44
N LEU A 15 4.75 48.42 3.55
CA LEU A 15 3.56 47.58 3.23
C LEU A 15 3.46 47.10 1.77
N LEU A 16 4.45 47.33 0.90
CA LEU A 16 4.29 47.01 -0.54
C LEU A 16 5.26 45.98 -1.15
N PHE A 17 6.08 45.28 -0.37
CA PHE A 17 6.85 44.14 -0.92
C PHE A 17 6.93 42.97 0.06
N SER A 18 5.76 42.46 0.48
CA SER A 18 5.63 41.08 0.95
C SER A 18 5.00 40.24 -0.16
N SER A 19 5.79 39.99 -1.20
CA SER A 19 5.47 38.99 -2.23
C SER A 19 6.75 38.57 -2.93
N CYS A 20 7.71 38.08 -2.14
CA CYS A 20 8.68 37.12 -2.65
C CYS A 20 7.98 35.75 -2.63
N ILE A 21 7.01 35.56 -3.53
CA ILE A 21 6.60 34.22 -3.93
C ILE A 21 7.73 33.75 -4.82
N ILE A 22 8.72 33.11 -4.20
CA ILE A 22 9.67 32.30 -4.93
C ILE A 22 8.84 31.14 -5.49
N SER A 23 8.50 31.23 -6.78
CA SER A 23 8.11 30.06 -7.56
C SER A 23 9.30 29.10 -7.61
N PHE A 24 9.44 28.28 -6.58
CA PHE A 24 9.93 26.93 -6.78
C PHE A 24 8.73 26.09 -7.17
N SER A 25 8.65 25.80 -8.47
CA SER A 25 8.04 24.56 -8.93
C SER A 25 8.62 23.43 -8.08
N ASN A 26 7.80 22.82 -7.25
CA ASN A 26 7.85 21.41 -6.85
C ASN A 26 6.69 21.15 -5.90
N THR A 27 5.66 20.49 -6.44
CA THR A 27 4.92 19.40 -5.78
C THR A 27 4.55 19.62 -4.31
N ASP A 28 3.41 20.25 -4.09
CA ASP A 28 2.60 20.07 -2.88
C ASP A 28 1.14 19.83 -3.30
N GLU A 29 0.92 18.77 -4.08
CA GLU A 29 -0.33 18.00 -4.08
C GLU A 29 -0.26 16.85 -3.04
N GLU A 30 0.60 16.95 -2.02
CA GLU A 30 0.67 15.96 -0.96
C GLU A 30 -0.32 16.26 0.16
N LYS A 31 -1.59 15.87 -0.05
CA LYS A 31 -2.46 15.23 0.96
C LYS A 31 -3.87 14.95 0.45
N LYS A 32 -3.99 14.49 -0.80
CA LYS A 32 -5.23 13.84 -1.27
C LYS A 32 -5.00 12.67 -2.22
N ASP A 33 -3.86 12.00 -2.13
CA ASP A 33 -3.52 10.85 -2.98
C ASP A 33 -3.26 9.56 -2.15
N GLN A 34 -4.12 9.26 -1.18
CA GLN A 34 -4.22 7.89 -0.63
C GLN A 34 -5.05 6.95 -1.54
N GLU A 35 -5.29 7.36 -2.79
CA GLU A 35 -6.07 6.61 -3.76
C GLU A 35 -5.32 6.50 -5.10
N LYS A 36 -4.02 6.20 -5.06
CA LYS A 36 -3.35 5.56 -6.19
C LYS A 36 -3.01 4.13 -5.84
N ILE A 37 -4.10 3.37 -5.76
CA ILE A 37 -4.26 2.07 -6.44
C ILE A 37 -3.27 2.03 -7.63
N SER A 38 -2.49 0.96 -7.82
CA SER A 38 -2.08 0.68 -9.20
C SER A 38 -3.38 0.63 -9.98
N GLU A 39 -3.71 1.65 -10.81
CA GLU A 39 -5.07 2.14 -11.18
C GLU A 39 -6.11 1.09 -11.66
N LYS A 40 -5.74 -0.18 -11.66
CA LYS A 40 -6.41 -1.37 -12.15
C LYS A 40 -7.26 -2.16 -11.14
N TYR A 41 -7.00 -2.14 -9.81
CA TYR A 41 -7.72 -3.02 -8.85
C TYR A 41 -8.08 -2.38 -7.51
N THR A 42 -9.34 -2.53 -7.12
CA THR A 42 -9.92 -2.11 -5.83
C THR A 42 -9.91 -3.24 -4.81
N ARG A 43 -10.12 -2.92 -3.51
CA ARG A 43 -10.27 -3.96 -2.48
C ARG A 43 -11.38 -4.98 -2.79
N ALA A 44 -12.47 -4.53 -3.39
CA ALA A 44 -13.60 -5.38 -3.76
C ALA A 44 -13.21 -6.47 -4.77
N ASP A 45 -12.24 -6.19 -5.64
CA ASP A 45 -11.76 -7.15 -6.64
C ASP A 45 -11.03 -8.35 -6.01
N PHE A 46 -10.49 -8.18 -4.81
CA PHE A 46 -9.81 -9.25 -4.07
C PHE A 46 -10.74 -10.11 -3.22
N ILE A 47 -11.91 -9.59 -2.82
CA ILE A 47 -12.84 -10.30 -1.94
C ILE A 47 -13.27 -11.65 -2.52
N GLY A 48 -13.26 -12.68 -1.68
CA GLY A 48 -13.58 -14.06 -2.04
C GLY A 48 -12.38 -15.00 -1.97
N LYS A 49 -12.58 -16.23 -2.45
CA LYS A 49 -11.61 -17.32 -2.33
C LYS A 49 -10.74 -17.47 -3.57
N TRP A 50 -9.46 -17.61 -3.32
CA TRP A 50 -8.39 -17.78 -4.28
C TRP A 50 -7.69 -19.11 -4.01
N TYR A 51 -7.47 -19.88 -5.06
CA TYR A 51 -6.97 -21.25 -4.96
C TYR A 51 -5.55 -21.33 -5.52
N SER A 52 -4.68 -22.04 -4.80
CA SER A 52 -3.31 -22.24 -5.25
C SER A 52 -3.29 -23.00 -6.58
N THR A 53 -2.47 -22.55 -7.53
CA THR A 53 -2.23 -23.23 -8.80
C THR A 53 -0.92 -24.02 -8.81
N SER A 54 -0.08 -23.86 -7.79
CA SER A 54 1.17 -24.59 -7.62
C SER A 54 1.36 -25.00 -6.16
N PRO A 55 0.63 -26.02 -5.70
CA PRO A 55 0.80 -26.58 -4.37
C PRO A 55 2.14 -27.33 -4.26
N GLU A 56 3.21 -26.65 -3.85
CA GLU A 56 4.50 -27.30 -3.58
C GLU A 56 5.06 -26.89 -2.21
N GLY A 57 5.46 -27.89 -1.40
CA GLY A 57 6.05 -27.72 -0.06
C GLY A 57 5.08 -27.90 1.13
N LYS A 58 5.60 -28.23 2.32
CA LYS A 58 4.83 -28.33 3.58
C LYS A 58 5.37 -27.32 4.61
N PRO A 59 4.54 -26.54 5.32
CA PRO A 59 3.09 -26.40 5.16
C PRO A 59 2.73 -25.75 3.82
N GLU A 60 1.67 -26.24 3.19
CA GLU A 60 1.23 -25.84 1.84
C GLU A 60 0.05 -24.86 1.96
N ILE A 61 0.17 -23.63 1.46
CA ILE A 61 -0.99 -22.74 1.39
C ILE A 61 -1.86 -23.18 0.22
N THR A 62 -3.05 -23.71 0.52
CA THR A 62 -3.98 -24.25 -0.48
C THR A 62 -4.96 -23.21 -1.00
N SER A 63 -5.38 -22.28 -0.15
CA SER A 63 -6.26 -21.17 -0.55
C SER A 63 -6.13 -19.95 0.36
N LEU A 64 -6.47 -18.80 -0.20
CA LEU A 64 -6.63 -17.53 0.50
C LEU A 64 -8.09 -17.08 0.34
N ASP A 65 -8.75 -16.69 1.42
CA ASP A 65 -10.13 -16.18 1.40
C ASP A 65 -10.16 -14.78 2.01
N PHE A 66 -10.22 -13.77 1.15
CA PHE A 66 -10.28 -12.36 1.55
C PHE A 66 -11.71 -12.05 1.99
N VAL A 67 -11.91 -11.96 3.30
CA VAL A 67 -13.25 -11.89 3.90
C VAL A 67 -13.81 -10.48 3.88
N ASN A 68 -12.94 -9.49 4.09
CA ASN A 68 -13.27 -8.07 4.08
C ASN A 68 -12.02 -7.24 3.70
N ASP A 69 -12.06 -5.95 3.96
CA ASP A 69 -11.03 -4.97 3.62
C ASP A 69 -9.67 -5.13 4.30
N SER A 70 -9.57 -6.01 5.30
CA SER A 70 -8.40 -6.13 6.16
C SER A 70 -8.08 -7.56 6.60
N ILE A 71 -9.03 -8.50 6.51
CA ILE A 71 -8.92 -9.87 7.00
C ILE A 71 -8.84 -10.86 5.83
N VAL A 72 -7.89 -11.79 5.93
CA VAL A 72 -7.77 -12.94 5.04
C VAL A 72 -7.69 -14.23 5.85
N LYS A 73 -8.46 -15.25 5.46
CA LYS A 73 -8.31 -16.61 5.97
C LYS A 73 -7.38 -17.38 5.06
N ILE A 74 -6.42 -18.08 5.66
CA ILE A 74 -5.37 -18.82 4.96
C ILE A 74 -5.58 -20.29 5.30
N ASN A 75 -5.87 -21.09 4.29
CA ASN A 75 -5.97 -22.53 4.45
C ASN A 75 -4.61 -23.14 4.18
N LEU A 76 -4.10 -23.87 5.17
CA LEU A 76 -2.84 -24.58 5.16
C LEU A 76 -3.12 -26.08 5.16
N LYS A 77 -2.35 -26.82 4.38
CA LYS A 77 -2.27 -28.27 4.47
C LYS A 77 -0.97 -28.63 5.17
N GLU A 78 -1.10 -29.14 6.38
CA GLU A 78 0.00 -29.58 7.23
C GLU A 78 0.11 -31.12 7.19
N VAL A 79 1.08 -31.69 7.91
CA VAL A 79 1.19 -33.16 8.03
C VAL A 79 0.02 -33.73 8.83
N ASP A 80 -0.43 -32.99 9.84
CA ASP A 80 -1.46 -33.42 10.80
C ASP A 80 -2.89 -33.10 10.33
N GLY A 81 -3.03 -32.52 9.13
CA GLY A 81 -4.31 -32.19 8.51
C GLY A 81 -4.40 -30.76 8.01
N ASP A 82 -5.63 -30.35 7.69
CA ASP A 82 -5.91 -28.99 7.24
C ASP A 82 -6.03 -28.05 8.45
N LYS A 83 -5.42 -26.88 8.33
CA LYS A 83 -5.46 -25.82 9.34
C LYS A 83 -5.88 -24.51 8.69
N ILE A 84 -6.76 -23.78 9.36
CA ILE A 84 -7.16 -22.43 8.93
C ILE A 84 -6.57 -21.44 9.91
N ILE A 85 -5.83 -20.46 9.40
CA ILE A 85 -5.34 -19.33 10.19
C ILE A 85 -5.91 -18.03 9.64
N THR A 86 -5.93 -17.01 10.49
CA THR A 86 -6.34 -15.66 10.09
C THR A 86 -5.12 -14.78 9.97
N GLY A 87 -5.04 -14.04 8.87
CA GLY A 87 -4.07 -13.00 8.63
C GLY A 87 -4.74 -11.66 8.35
N GLN A 88 -3.89 -10.66 8.18
CA GLN A 88 -4.27 -9.34 7.68
C GLN A 88 -3.73 -9.16 6.27
N TRP A 89 -4.42 -8.38 5.45
CA TRP A 89 -3.94 -8.04 4.13
C TRP A 89 -4.06 -6.54 3.87
N GLU A 90 -3.17 -6.04 3.02
CA GLU A 90 -3.09 -4.63 2.66
C GLU A 90 -2.75 -4.50 1.16
N PRO A 91 -3.56 -3.78 0.38
CA PRO A 91 -3.22 -3.48 -1.01
C PRO A 91 -2.15 -2.37 -1.10
N ASN A 92 -1.41 -2.35 -2.21
CA ASN A 92 -0.41 -1.32 -2.55
C ASN A 92 0.68 -1.14 -1.47
N TYR A 93 1.22 -2.25 -0.99
CA TYR A 93 2.26 -2.20 0.03
C TYR A 93 3.52 -1.52 -0.50
N LYS A 94 3.98 -0.52 0.25
CA LYS A 94 5.21 0.23 -0.04
C LYS A 94 6.05 0.30 1.23
N LEU A 95 7.27 -0.22 1.15
CA LEU A 95 8.28 -0.07 2.20
C LEU A 95 9.43 0.76 1.65
N GLU A 96 9.65 1.92 2.25
CA GLU A 96 10.79 2.79 1.95
C GLU A 96 11.73 2.84 3.15
N ASN A 97 13.01 2.56 2.90
CA ASN A 97 14.09 2.73 3.86
C ASN A 97 15.30 3.32 3.13
N LYS A 98 16.20 4.02 3.81
CA LYS A 98 17.30 4.79 3.19
C LYS A 98 18.08 3.95 2.15
N GLY A 99 17.87 4.22 0.87
CA GLY A 99 18.52 3.52 -0.25
C GLY A 99 17.82 2.25 -0.75
N PHE A 100 16.66 1.89 -0.21
CA PHE A 100 15.89 0.71 -0.59
C PHE A 100 14.39 0.99 -0.62
N SER A 101 13.73 0.60 -1.71
CA SER A 101 12.28 0.67 -1.85
C SER A 101 11.74 -0.66 -2.33
N LEU A 102 10.72 -1.17 -1.64
CA LEU A 102 10.00 -2.38 -2.01
C LEU A 102 8.54 -2.01 -2.24
N VAL A 103 8.01 -2.41 -3.39
CA VAL A 103 6.63 -2.16 -3.79
C VAL A 103 5.98 -3.48 -4.18
N SER A 104 4.74 -3.68 -3.76
CA SER A 104 3.95 -4.86 -4.08
C SER A 104 2.47 -4.47 -4.16
N ASP A 105 1.73 -5.12 -5.05
CA ASP A 105 0.30 -4.86 -5.21
C ASP A 105 -0.51 -5.31 -3.99
N LEU A 106 -0.05 -6.33 -3.27
CA LEU A 106 -0.75 -6.86 -2.10
C LEU A 106 0.21 -7.51 -1.10
N GLN A 107 0.13 -7.13 0.17
CA GLN A 107 0.81 -7.78 1.29
C GLN A 107 -0.19 -8.61 2.09
N ILE A 108 0.21 -9.83 2.48
CA ILE A 108 -0.47 -10.63 3.50
C ILE A 108 0.47 -10.83 4.69
N SER A 109 -0.03 -10.57 5.88
CA SER A 109 0.65 -10.78 7.15
C SER A 109 -0.08 -11.82 7.99
N TYR A 110 0.61 -12.82 8.54
CA TYR A 110 -0.01 -13.85 9.38
C TYR A 110 0.98 -14.47 10.36
N MET A 111 0.46 -15.21 11.34
CA MET A 111 1.25 -15.96 12.31
C MET A 111 0.93 -17.45 12.17
N LEU A 112 1.95 -18.30 11.97
CA LEU A 112 1.78 -19.77 11.95
C LEU A 112 1.66 -20.34 13.37
N ASN A 113 2.35 -19.68 14.31
CA ASN A 113 2.41 -19.95 15.74
C ASN A 113 2.62 -18.61 16.48
N GLU A 114 2.59 -18.62 17.82
CA GLU A 114 2.64 -17.40 18.64
C GLU A 114 3.92 -16.56 18.47
N SER A 115 4.96 -17.08 17.83
CA SER A 115 6.29 -16.45 17.76
C SER A 115 6.75 -16.08 16.36
N MET A 116 6.15 -16.63 15.31
CA MET A 116 6.62 -16.46 13.93
C MET A 116 5.64 -15.65 13.10
N PHE A 117 6.01 -14.39 12.86
CA PHE A 117 5.28 -13.46 11.99
C PHE A 117 5.80 -13.56 10.55
N HIS A 118 4.89 -13.83 9.62
CA HIS A 118 5.18 -13.96 8.20
C HIS A 118 4.58 -12.77 7.43
N LYS A 119 5.34 -12.28 6.45
CA LYS A 119 4.86 -11.37 5.42
C LYS A 119 5.07 -12.01 4.05
N VAL A 120 4.03 -12.00 3.24
CA VAL A 120 4.09 -12.44 1.85
C VAL A 120 3.64 -11.29 0.97
N LEU A 121 4.41 -11.03 -0.08
CA LEU A 121 4.17 -9.95 -1.03
C LEU A 121 3.75 -10.57 -2.35
N PHE A 122 2.67 -10.04 -2.92
CA PHE A 122 2.07 -10.49 -4.16
C PHE A 122 2.09 -9.38 -5.21
N SER A 123 2.31 -9.81 -6.45
CA SER A 123 1.99 -9.04 -7.65
C SER A 123 0.68 -9.54 -8.22
N VAL A 124 -0.09 -8.64 -8.83
CA VAL A 124 -1.40 -8.93 -9.42
C VAL A 124 -1.30 -8.82 -10.93
N GLU A 125 -1.49 -9.95 -11.61
CA GLU A 125 -1.46 -10.03 -13.07
C GLU A 125 -2.86 -10.31 -13.62
N ASN A 126 -3.16 -9.77 -14.81
CA ASN A 126 -4.36 -10.18 -15.57
C ASN A 126 -3.87 -11.04 -16.73
N ASN A 127 -4.32 -12.28 -16.80
CA ASN A 127 -4.02 -13.19 -17.89
C ASN A 127 -5.33 -13.74 -18.45
N ASN A 128 -5.69 -13.37 -19.68
CA ASN A 128 -6.89 -13.85 -20.36
C ASN A 128 -8.20 -13.71 -19.54
N ASN A 129 -8.40 -12.55 -18.90
CA ASN A 129 -9.54 -12.24 -18.02
C ASN A 129 -9.55 -12.97 -16.67
N GLU A 130 -8.50 -13.74 -16.34
CA GLU A 130 -8.28 -14.26 -15.00
C GLU A 130 -7.32 -13.36 -14.24
N ILE A 131 -7.69 -13.00 -13.00
CA ILE A 131 -6.79 -12.29 -12.09
C ILE A 131 -5.94 -13.34 -11.38
N LEU A 132 -4.62 -13.18 -11.46
CA LEU A 132 -3.62 -14.03 -10.84
C LEU A 132 -2.91 -13.26 -9.73
N LEU A 133 -2.82 -13.87 -8.55
CA LEU A 133 -1.93 -13.43 -7.48
C LEU A 133 -0.66 -14.27 -7.51
N SER A 134 0.51 -13.64 -7.59
CA SER A 134 1.79 -14.38 -7.59
C SER A 134 2.84 -13.71 -6.70
N GLY A 135 3.58 -14.51 -5.92
CA GLY A 135 4.61 -14.01 -5.02
C GLY A 135 5.22 -15.11 -4.16
N ASN A 136 6.52 -15.01 -3.85
CA ASN A 136 7.26 -15.98 -3.03
C ASN A 136 7.05 -17.45 -3.45
N ASN A 137 7.11 -17.73 -4.77
CA ASN A 137 6.82 -19.04 -5.39
C ASN A 137 5.38 -19.55 -5.24
N LEU A 138 4.48 -18.74 -4.69
CA LEU A 138 3.05 -19.03 -4.62
C LEU A 138 2.31 -18.39 -5.79
N LYS A 139 1.29 -19.06 -6.27
CA LYS A 139 0.40 -18.57 -7.32
C LYS A 139 -1.04 -18.93 -6.98
N PHE A 140 -1.96 -17.98 -7.10
CA PHE A 140 -3.38 -18.17 -6.79
C PHE A 140 -4.27 -17.59 -7.88
N VAL A 141 -5.37 -18.29 -8.18
CA VAL A 141 -6.41 -17.84 -9.11
C VAL A 141 -7.75 -17.76 -8.38
N LYS A 142 -8.49 -16.69 -8.63
CA LYS A 142 -9.86 -16.51 -8.11
C LYS A 142 -10.81 -17.44 -8.88
N LYS A 143 -11.61 -18.24 -8.18
CA LYS A 143 -12.64 -19.11 -8.77
C LYS A 143 -14.02 -18.79 -8.22
#